data_AF-A0A7W2JJ16-F1
#
_entry.id   AF-A0A7W2JJ16-F1
#
_cell.length_a   1.000
_cell.length_b   1.000
_cell.length_c   1.000
_cell.angle_alpha   90.00
_cell.angle_beta   90.00
_cell.angle_gamma   90.00
#
_symmetry.space_group_name_H-M   'P 1'
#
loop_
_entity.id
_entity.type
_entity.pdbx_description
1 polymer ?
#
loop_
_entity_poly.entity_id
_entity_poly.type
_entity_poly.pdbx_seq_one_letter_code
_entity_poly.pdbx_strand_id
1 'polypeptide(L)'
;MNNSRSFWVTGASNGLGLALLQGLLDQGHRVAASGKDAPAFEALGERYGQQFLQVPWQLHDAQQAADACQLIARHWHSLDGVIINAGTSDYLPGDVADSELIEAIVTSNQLAGKHCLTAVMPLLAKGDSPQVMAIFNRYSALQLYAPSQVTAGWNHLPQWVREQRDALKALGISLTVVGPQSLKTPVTPAQAFPEQWTPQSAAQELLRRWPAAEPELVLETLDLSGLWPLPPR
;
A
#
# COMPACT_ATOMS: atom_id res chain seq x y z
N MET A 1 -13.15 -18.02 -16.11
CA MET A 1 -13.40 -16.73 -16.78
C MET A 1 -12.79 -15.68 -15.88
N ASN A 2 -11.57 -15.18 -16.17
CA ASN A 2 -10.96 -14.14 -15.33
C ASN A 2 -11.68 -12.83 -15.62
N ASN A 3 -12.59 -12.43 -14.73
CA ASN A 3 -13.22 -11.12 -14.80
C ASN A 3 -12.12 -10.09 -14.49
N SER A 4 -11.84 -9.18 -15.42
CA SER A 4 -10.79 -8.18 -15.25
C SER A 4 -11.19 -7.19 -14.15
N ARG A 5 -10.48 -7.25 -13.01
CA ARG A 5 -10.69 -6.39 -11.84
C ARG A 5 -9.87 -5.10 -11.93
N SER A 6 -10.25 -4.06 -11.19
CA SER A 6 -9.51 -2.79 -11.10
C SER A 6 -8.89 -2.56 -9.72
N PHE A 7 -7.63 -2.17 -9.70
CA PHE A 7 -6.85 -1.96 -8.47
C PHE A 7 -6.18 -0.58 -8.46
N TRP A 8 -5.91 -0.05 -7.28
CA TRP A 8 -5.02 1.09 -7.09
C TRP A 8 -3.85 0.70 -6.18
N VAL A 9 -2.61 0.88 -6.64
CA VAL A 9 -1.38 0.61 -5.88
C VAL A 9 -0.69 1.93 -5.57
N THR A 10 -0.48 2.23 -4.28
CA THR A 10 0.35 3.35 -3.85
C THR A 10 1.81 2.93 -3.74
N GLY A 11 2.73 3.90 -3.80
CA GLY A 11 4.15 3.60 -3.70
C GLY A 11 4.66 2.66 -4.80
N ALA A 12 4.13 2.78 -6.01
CA ALA A 12 4.27 1.75 -7.04
C ALA A 12 5.50 1.91 -7.94
N SER A 13 6.36 2.91 -7.69
CA SER A 13 7.49 3.25 -8.57
C SER A 13 8.71 2.33 -8.43
N ASN A 14 8.83 1.61 -7.32
CA ASN A 14 9.94 0.67 -7.08
C ASN A 14 9.56 -0.45 -6.09
N GLY A 15 10.51 -1.37 -5.85
CA GLY A 15 10.42 -2.38 -4.80
C GLY A 15 9.14 -3.21 -4.86
N LEU A 16 8.60 -3.52 -3.68
CA LEU A 16 7.39 -4.31 -3.51
C LEU A 16 6.18 -3.70 -4.22
N GLY A 17 6.03 -2.36 -4.19
CA GLY A 17 4.90 -1.69 -4.84
C GLY A 17 4.91 -1.86 -6.37
N LEU A 18 6.08 -1.72 -7.00
CA LEU A 18 6.24 -1.98 -8.43
C LEU A 18 5.99 -3.45 -8.78
N ALA A 19 6.48 -4.37 -7.95
CA ALA A 19 6.27 -5.80 -8.15
C ALA A 19 4.78 -6.20 -8.02
N LEU A 20 4.05 -5.60 -7.07
CA LEU A 20 2.59 -5.80 -6.93
C LEU A 20 1.82 -5.24 -8.13
N LEU A 21 2.19 -4.04 -8.59
CA LEU A 21 1.64 -3.44 -9.81
C LEU A 21 1.81 -4.35 -11.03
N GLN A 22 3.05 -4.83 -11.27
CA GLN A 22 3.36 -5.74 -12.37
C GLN A 22 2.59 -7.06 -12.26
N GLY A 23 2.58 -7.67 -11.07
CA GLY A 23 1.89 -8.93 -10.84
C GLY A 23 0.38 -8.86 -11.09
N LEU A 24 -0.26 -7.73 -10.77
CA LEU A 24 -1.69 -7.51 -11.07
C LEU A 24 -1.92 -7.29 -12.57
N LEU A 25 -1.08 -6.50 -13.23
CA LEU A 25 -1.17 -6.28 -14.69
C LEU A 25 -0.98 -7.58 -15.47
N ASP A 26 -0.01 -8.42 -15.07
CA ASP A 26 0.26 -9.73 -15.68
C ASP A 26 -0.90 -10.72 -15.50
N GLN A 27 -1.73 -10.56 -14.46
CA GLN A 27 -2.96 -11.34 -14.27
C GLN A 27 -4.14 -10.85 -15.14
N GLY A 28 -3.94 -9.80 -15.95
CA GLY A 28 -4.96 -9.23 -16.83
C GLY A 28 -5.87 -8.21 -16.14
N HIS A 29 -5.45 -7.67 -15.00
CA HIS A 29 -6.21 -6.64 -14.28
C HIS A 29 -5.88 -5.24 -14.77
N ARG A 30 -6.73 -4.28 -14.38
CA ARG A 30 -6.50 -2.84 -14.56
C ARG A 30 -5.88 -2.30 -13.28
N VAL A 31 -4.82 -1.52 -13.36
CA VAL A 31 -4.06 -1.08 -12.18
C VAL A 31 -3.68 0.38 -12.31
N ALA A 32 -4.19 1.19 -11.38
CA ALA A 32 -3.78 2.56 -11.18
C ALA A 32 -2.56 2.59 -10.28
N ALA A 33 -1.59 3.45 -10.58
CA ALA A 33 -0.32 3.52 -9.87
C ALA A 33 -0.03 4.94 -9.41
N SER A 34 0.15 5.10 -8.09
CA SER A 34 0.72 6.31 -7.49
C SER A 34 2.19 6.03 -7.17
N GLY A 35 3.11 6.68 -7.87
CA GLY A 35 4.55 6.63 -7.59
C GLY A 35 5.27 7.78 -8.27
N LYS A 36 6.51 8.06 -7.85
CA LYS A 36 7.39 8.99 -8.57
C LYS A 36 7.60 8.48 -9.99
N ASP A 37 7.82 9.39 -10.93
CA ASP A 37 8.10 9.02 -12.30
C ASP A 37 9.29 8.06 -12.35
N ALA A 38 9.11 6.96 -13.06
CA ALA A 38 10.09 5.90 -13.20
C ALA A 38 10.08 5.38 -14.64
N PRO A 39 11.23 5.02 -15.23
CA PRO A 39 11.28 4.41 -16.56
C PRO A 39 10.38 3.16 -16.70
N ALA A 40 10.14 2.46 -15.59
CA ALA A 40 9.21 1.34 -15.55
C ALA A 40 7.78 1.75 -15.93
N PHE A 41 7.29 2.93 -15.56
CA PHE A 41 5.91 3.36 -15.85
C PHE A 41 5.68 3.61 -17.34
N GLU A 42 6.67 4.15 -18.05
CA GLU A 42 6.61 4.32 -19.50
C GLU A 42 6.51 2.96 -20.20
N ALA A 43 7.40 2.02 -19.85
CA ALA A 43 7.37 0.66 -20.39
C ALA A 43 6.06 -0.09 -20.05
N LEU A 44 5.50 0.13 -18.87
CA LEU A 44 4.19 -0.43 -18.48
C LEU A 44 3.05 0.19 -19.30
N GLY A 45 3.08 1.50 -19.55
CA GLY A 45 2.12 2.18 -20.40
C GLY A 45 2.12 1.65 -21.83
N GLU A 46 3.30 1.47 -22.43
CA GLU A 46 3.45 0.88 -23.77
C GLU A 46 2.95 -0.56 -23.83
N ARG A 47 3.27 -1.37 -22.81
CA ARG A 47 2.95 -2.80 -22.80
C ARG A 47 1.48 -3.10 -22.48
N TYR A 48 0.88 -2.39 -21.54
CA TYR A 48 -0.46 -2.73 -21.01
C TYR A 48 -1.55 -1.73 -21.45
N GLY A 49 -1.19 -0.59 -22.04
CA GLY A 49 -2.12 0.39 -22.57
C GLY A 49 -3.17 0.82 -21.54
N GLN A 50 -4.46 0.65 -21.90
CA GLN A 50 -5.61 1.06 -21.08
C GLN A 50 -5.75 0.30 -19.73
N GLN A 51 -5.00 -0.78 -19.53
CA GLN A 51 -4.95 -1.47 -18.25
C GLN A 51 -4.12 -0.73 -17.21
N PHE A 52 -3.15 0.10 -17.63
CA PHE A 52 -2.29 0.85 -16.72
C PHE A 52 -2.70 2.32 -16.70
N LEU A 53 -2.79 2.89 -15.49
CA LEU A 53 -3.09 4.31 -15.31
C LEU A 53 -2.16 4.91 -14.25
N GLN A 54 -1.29 5.83 -14.63
CA GLN A 54 -0.54 6.62 -13.66
C GLN A 54 -1.45 7.72 -13.09
N VAL A 55 -1.45 7.88 -11.76
CA VAL A 55 -2.26 8.86 -11.03
C VAL A 55 -1.38 9.65 -10.06
N PRO A 56 -1.84 10.81 -9.52
CA PRO A 56 -1.08 11.60 -8.55
C PRO A 56 -0.50 10.77 -7.40
N TRP A 57 0.71 11.13 -6.96
CA TRP A 57 1.47 10.30 -6.02
C TRP A 57 1.79 10.95 -4.67
N GLN A 58 1.66 12.27 -4.54
CA GLN A 58 1.89 12.97 -3.26
C GLN A 58 0.66 12.89 -2.36
N LEU A 59 0.33 11.68 -1.92
CA LEU A 59 -0.92 11.40 -1.20
C LEU A 59 -0.97 12.00 0.21
N HIS A 60 0.14 12.56 0.72
CA HIS A 60 0.11 13.37 1.95
C HIS A 60 -0.70 14.66 1.76
N ASP A 61 -0.91 15.10 0.52
CA ASP A 61 -1.89 16.12 0.15
C ASP A 61 -3.25 15.46 -0.14
N ALA A 62 -4.27 15.84 0.64
CA ALA A 62 -5.62 15.30 0.51
C ALA A 62 -6.24 15.59 -0.87
N GLN A 63 -5.92 16.74 -1.48
CA GLN A 63 -6.44 17.09 -2.80
C GLN A 63 -5.88 16.15 -3.88
N GLN A 64 -4.59 15.82 -3.81
CA GLN A 64 -3.98 14.88 -4.76
C GLN A 64 -4.54 13.45 -4.62
N ALA A 65 -4.86 13.01 -3.40
CA ALA A 65 -5.56 11.74 -3.20
C ALA A 65 -6.97 11.74 -3.80
N ALA A 66 -7.69 12.86 -3.67
CA ALA A 66 -9.01 13.02 -4.31
C ALA A 66 -8.91 13.06 -5.84
N ASP A 67 -7.93 13.78 -6.39
CA ASP A 67 -7.70 13.89 -7.83
C ASP A 67 -7.32 12.54 -8.45
N ALA A 68 -6.52 11.72 -7.75
CA ALA A 68 -6.25 10.35 -8.14
C ALA A 68 -7.54 9.53 -8.25
N CYS A 69 -8.41 9.59 -7.24
CA CYS A 69 -9.69 8.90 -7.28
C CYS A 69 -10.60 9.42 -8.40
N GLN A 70 -10.63 10.72 -8.67
CA GLN A 70 -11.39 11.28 -9.79
C GLN A 70 -10.88 10.75 -11.14
N LEU A 71 -9.56 10.68 -11.32
CA LEU A 71 -8.97 10.17 -12.55
C LEU A 71 -9.29 8.68 -12.75
N ILE A 72 -9.21 7.88 -11.69
CA ILE A 72 -9.60 6.47 -11.70
C ILE A 72 -11.10 6.33 -12.02
N ALA A 73 -11.96 7.13 -11.39
CA ALA A 73 -13.40 7.12 -11.61
C ALA A 73 -13.76 7.39 -13.09
N ARG A 74 -13.06 8.33 -13.73
CA ARG A 74 -13.26 8.66 -15.15
C ARG A 74 -12.92 7.50 -16.07
N HIS A 75 -11.91 6.70 -15.74
CA HIS A 75 -11.47 5.58 -16.58
C HIS A 75 -12.26 4.29 -16.30
N TRP A 76 -12.48 3.95 -15.03
CA TRP A 76 -12.96 2.62 -14.64
C TRP A 76 -14.22 2.62 -13.78
N HIS A 77 -14.74 3.78 -13.38
CA HIS A 77 -15.94 3.99 -12.55
C HIS A 77 -15.86 3.48 -11.10
N SER A 78 -15.21 2.33 -10.88
CA SER A 78 -15.09 1.66 -9.58
C SER A 78 -13.70 1.03 -9.39
N LEU A 79 -13.42 0.61 -8.16
CA LEU A 79 -12.23 -0.16 -7.79
C LEU A 79 -12.65 -1.42 -7.04
N ASP A 80 -11.99 -2.52 -7.34
CA ASP A 80 -12.15 -3.81 -6.66
C ASP A 80 -11.07 -4.03 -5.59
N GLY A 81 -9.99 -3.25 -5.63
CA GLY A 81 -9.07 -3.21 -4.51
C GLY A 81 -8.13 -2.02 -4.48
N VAL A 82 -7.55 -1.79 -3.30
CA VAL A 82 -6.50 -0.80 -3.09
C VAL A 82 -5.38 -1.38 -2.24
N ILE A 83 -4.14 -1.15 -2.67
CA ILE A 83 -2.92 -1.48 -1.95
C ILE A 83 -2.32 -0.18 -1.42
N ILE A 84 -2.44 0.02 -0.12
CA ILE A 84 -1.76 1.10 0.60
C ILE A 84 -0.39 0.57 1.02
N ASN A 85 0.60 0.70 0.15
CA ASN A 85 1.99 0.36 0.44
C ASN A 85 2.65 1.55 1.17
N ALA A 86 2.48 1.60 2.48
CA ALA A 86 3.03 2.67 3.32
C ALA A 86 4.52 2.42 3.56
N GLY A 87 5.35 3.29 2.97
CA GLY A 87 6.82 3.21 3.08
C GLY A 87 7.58 3.85 1.91
N THR A 88 6.93 4.70 1.11
CA THR A 88 7.45 5.11 -0.21
C THR A 88 7.84 6.57 -0.36
N SER A 89 8.02 7.31 0.74
CA SER A 89 8.51 8.68 0.63
C SER A 89 9.57 8.98 1.68
N ASP A 90 10.75 9.22 1.13
CA ASP A 90 11.98 9.78 1.70
C ASP A 90 12.90 8.80 2.42
N TYR A 91 13.77 8.23 1.59
CA TYR A 91 14.91 7.40 1.92
C TYR A 91 15.94 8.24 2.68
N LEU A 92 16.12 7.96 3.96
CA LEU A 92 17.21 8.53 4.74
C LEU A 92 18.55 8.00 4.21
N PRO A 93 19.54 8.85 3.91
CA PRO A 93 20.93 8.44 3.94
C PRO A 93 21.21 7.77 5.31
N GLY A 94 22.01 6.70 5.33
CA GLY A 94 22.34 5.93 6.55
C GLY A 94 23.05 6.72 7.66
N ASP A 95 23.33 7.99 7.37
CA ASP A 95 24.06 8.99 8.13
C ASP A 95 23.16 10.08 8.74
N VAL A 96 21.83 10.07 8.47
CA VAL A 96 20.91 11.07 9.05
C VAL A 96 20.24 10.54 10.32
N ALA A 97 20.87 10.82 11.46
CA ALA A 97 20.30 10.66 12.79
C ALA A 97 19.49 11.91 13.20
N ASP A 98 18.62 12.41 12.31
CA ASP A 98 17.78 13.57 12.63
C ASP A 98 16.35 13.13 12.92
N SER A 99 15.95 13.24 14.18
CA SER A 99 14.61 12.88 14.66
C SER A 99 13.50 13.59 13.89
N GLU A 100 13.77 14.82 13.43
CA GLU A 100 12.85 15.64 12.63
C GLU A 100 12.57 15.02 11.26
N LEU A 101 13.57 14.39 10.63
CA LEU A 101 13.40 13.78 9.31
C LEU A 101 12.62 12.46 9.41
N ILE A 102 12.89 11.64 10.43
CA ILE A 102 12.11 10.45 10.74
C ILE A 102 10.64 10.83 10.99
N GLU A 103 10.40 11.90 11.74
CA GLU A 103 9.05 12.41 11.97
C GLU A 103 8.36 12.81 10.67
N ALA A 104 9.03 13.60 9.83
CA ALA A 104 8.46 14.06 8.57
C ALA A 104 8.03 12.87 7.70
N ILE A 105 8.85 11.81 7.65
CA ILE A 105 8.54 10.56 6.94
C ILE A 105 7.33 9.86 7.54
N VAL A 106 7.31 9.67 8.87
CA VAL A 106 6.20 9.00 9.56
C VAL A 106 4.90 9.80 9.38
N THR A 107 4.97 11.13 9.48
CA THR A 107 3.84 12.05 9.29
C THR A 107 3.31 11.97 7.86
N SER A 108 4.22 12.05 6.88
CA SER A 108 3.89 11.92 5.46
C SER A 108 3.21 10.59 5.15
N ASN A 109 3.77 9.47 5.64
CA ASN A 109 3.16 8.15 5.48
C ASN A 109 1.78 8.05 6.15
N GLN A 110 1.63 8.65 7.34
CA GLN A 110 0.34 8.71 8.05
C GLN A 110 -0.72 9.47 7.27
N LEU A 111 -0.40 10.67 6.81
CA LEU A 111 -1.31 11.48 5.99
C LEU A 111 -1.65 10.77 4.69
N ALA A 112 -0.64 10.22 4.00
CA ALA A 112 -0.83 9.49 2.75
C ALA A 112 -1.77 8.29 2.90
N GLY A 113 -1.56 7.45 3.92
CA GLY A 113 -2.44 6.31 4.20
C GLY A 113 -3.86 6.73 4.55
N LYS A 114 -4.02 7.77 5.39
CA LYS A 114 -5.32 8.31 5.81
C LYS A 114 -6.10 8.91 4.64
N HIS A 115 -5.45 9.77 3.84
CA HIS A 115 -6.08 10.41 2.70
C HIS A 115 -6.42 9.41 1.60
N CYS A 116 -5.53 8.46 1.30
CA CYS A 116 -5.78 7.40 0.32
C CYS A 116 -6.99 6.55 0.72
N LEU A 117 -7.00 6.02 1.95
CA LEU A 117 -8.11 5.19 2.43
C LEU A 117 -9.42 5.96 2.45
N THR A 118 -9.40 7.23 2.87
CA THR A 118 -10.62 8.06 2.92
C THR A 118 -11.15 8.36 1.52
N ALA A 119 -10.28 8.76 0.59
CA ALA A 119 -10.68 9.17 -0.76
C ALA A 119 -11.20 8.00 -1.61
N VAL A 120 -10.68 6.79 -1.40
CA VAL A 120 -11.01 5.63 -2.25
C VAL A 120 -12.34 4.96 -1.89
N MET A 121 -12.89 5.18 -0.69
CA MET A 121 -14.11 4.50 -0.22
C MET A 121 -15.29 4.56 -1.20
N PRO A 122 -15.62 5.70 -1.83
CA PRO A 122 -16.74 5.77 -2.77
C PRO A 122 -16.54 4.93 -4.04
N LEU A 123 -15.29 4.64 -4.43
CA LEU A 123 -14.98 3.78 -5.57
C LEU A 123 -15.04 2.30 -5.19
N LEU A 124 -14.53 1.96 -4.01
CA LEU A 124 -14.59 0.59 -3.47
C LEU A 124 -16.04 0.16 -3.22
N ALA A 125 -16.89 1.05 -2.72
CA ALA A 125 -18.31 0.76 -2.49
C ALA A 125 -19.09 0.38 -3.77
N LYS A 126 -18.53 0.67 -4.95
CA LYS A 126 -19.08 0.32 -6.27
C LYS A 126 -18.35 -0.87 -6.92
N GLY A 127 -17.30 -1.38 -6.28
CA GLY A 127 -16.49 -2.48 -6.78
C GLY A 127 -17.15 -3.84 -6.57
N ASP A 128 -16.64 -4.84 -7.29
CA ASP A 128 -16.97 -6.24 -7.08
C ASP A 128 -16.04 -6.85 -6.03
N SER A 129 -16.63 -7.28 -4.91
CA SER A 129 -15.94 -7.91 -3.79
C SER A 129 -14.72 -7.08 -3.30
N PRO A 130 -14.92 -5.79 -2.96
CA PRO A 130 -13.84 -4.82 -2.76
C PRO A 130 -12.93 -5.16 -1.57
N GLN A 131 -11.62 -4.91 -1.74
CA GLN A 131 -10.62 -5.24 -0.71
C GLN A 131 -9.57 -4.14 -0.53
N VAL A 132 -9.18 -3.89 0.72
CA VAL A 132 -8.05 -3.04 1.10
C VAL A 132 -6.93 -3.93 1.63
N MET A 133 -5.71 -3.75 1.12
CA MET A 133 -4.50 -4.25 1.77
C MET A 133 -3.61 -3.09 2.15
N ALA A 134 -3.34 -2.95 3.44
CA ALA A 134 -2.41 -1.97 3.95
C ALA A 134 -1.11 -2.69 4.35
N ILE A 135 -0.01 -2.33 3.68
CA ILE A 135 1.30 -2.95 3.87
C ILE A 135 2.19 -2.00 4.63
N PHE A 136 2.73 -2.48 5.74
CA PHE A 136 3.62 -1.74 6.62
C PHE A 136 4.94 -2.47 6.81
N ASN A 137 5.98 -1.70 7.10
CA ASN A 137 7.27 -2.22 7.56
C ASN A 137 7.57 -1.63 8.95
N ARG A 138 8.73 -1.97 9.54
CA ARG A 138 9.09 -1.49 10.89
C ARG A 138 9.19 0.04 10.99
N TYR A 139 9.53 0.75 9.91
CA TYR A 139 9.67 2.19 9.89
C TYR A 139 8.37 2.94 9.62
N SER A 140 7.56 2.46 8.66
CA SER A 140 6.26 3.08 8.38
C SER A 140 5.21 2.83 9.47
N ALA A 141 5.52 1.93 10.41
CA ALA A 141 4.76 1.66 11.60
C ALA A 141 5.32 2.33 12.87
N LEU A 142 6.23 3.29 12.76
CA LEU A 142 6.68 4.06 13.93
C LEU A 142 5.56 4.98 14.45
N GLN A 143 5.60 5.26 15.75
CA GLN A 143 4.70 6.21 16.40
C GLN A 143 5.23 7.65 16.23
N LEU A 144 4.32 8.62 16.03
CA LEU A 144 4.65 10.05 16.08
C LEU A 144 4.82 10.54 17.52
N TYR A 145 5.94 11.22 17.80
CA TYR A 145 6.23 12.08 18.99
C TYR A 145 5.80 11.54 20.36
N ALA A 146 5.72 10.24 20.50
CA ALA A 146 5.08 9.66 21.67
C ALA A 146 5.48 8.21 21.95
N PRO A 147 6.77 7.82 21.87
CA PRO A 147 7.17 6.43 22.15
C PRO A 147 6.82 5.99 23.59
N SER A 148 6.63 6.93 24.51
CA SER A 148 6.19 6.68 25.88
C SER A 148 4.67 6.72 26.07
N GLN A 149 3.90 7.07 25.04
CA GLN A 149 2.45 7.06 25.10
C GLN A 149 1.89 5.77 24.52
N VAL A 150 0.60 5.54 24.77
CA VAL A 150 -0.09 4.36 24.25
C VAL A 150 -0.19 4.41 22.72
N THR A 151 -0.02 3.25 22.10
CA THR A 151 -0.30 3.08 20.66
C THR A 151 -1.78 3.35 20.39
N ALA A 152 -2.08 4.30 19.51
CA ALA A 152 -3.45 4.68 19.13
C ALA A 152 -3.52 5.14 17.66
N GLY A 153 -4.71 5.18 17.05
CA GLY A 153 -4.85 5.59 15.64
C GLY A 153 -4.41 7.03 15.32
N TRP A 154 -4.29 7.91 16.32
CA TRP A 154 -3.81 9.27 16.09
C TRP A 154 -2.28 9.37 15.98
N ASN A 155 -1.51 8.42 16.55
CA ASN A 155 -0.05 8.39 16.48
C ASN A 155 0.55 7.22 15.69
N HIS A 156 -0.25 6.20 15.33
CA HIS A 156 0.24 4.96 14.74
C HIS A 156 -0.65 4.51 13.58
N LEU A 157 -0.13 4.59 12.34
CA LEU A 157 -0.89 4.28 11.12
C LEU A 157 -1.50 2.87 11.10
N PRO A 158 -0.76 1.79 11.43
CA PRO A 158 -1.35 0.44 11.40
C PRO A 158 -2.53 0.31 12.36
N GLN A 159 -2.45 0.98 13.53
CA GLN A 159 -3.54 0.99 14.50
C GLN A 159 -4.76 1.75 13.95
N TRP A 160 -4.53 2.92 13.34
CA TRP A 160 -5.61 3.69 12.71
C TRP A 160 -6.33 2.90 11.62
N VAL A 161 -5.58 2.19 10.76
CA VAL A 161 -6.16 1.35 9.71
C VAL A 161 -6.97 0.20 10.30
N ARG A 162 -6.49 -0.44 11.37
CA ARG A 162 -7.27 -1.48 12.09
C ARG A 162 -8.58 -0.95 12.65
N GLU A 163 -8.59 0.27 13.17
CA GLU A 163 -9.80 0.94 13.67
C GLU A 163 -10.83 1.18 12.56
N GLN A 164 -10.43 1.23 11.28
CA GLN A 164 -11.37 1.36 10.15
C GLN A 164 -12.07 0.04 9.77
N ARG A 165 -11.69 -1.09 10.38
CA ARG A 165 -12.16 -2.43 9.97
C ARG A 165 -13.68 -2.56 10.01
N ASP A 166 -14.33 -2.09 11.07
CA ASP A 166 -15.78 -2.20 11.21
C ASP A 166 -16.52 -1.30 10.21
N ALA A 167 -16.01 -0.09 9.97
CA ALA A 167 -16.57 0.82 8.98
C ALA A 167 -16.45 0.24 7.55
N LEU A 168 -15.29 -0.31 7.19
CA LEU A 168 -15.07 -0.97 5.90
C LEU A 168 -15.97 -2.21 5.75
N LYS A 169 -16.07 -3.02 6.80
CA LYS A 169 -16.93 -4.21 6.81
C LYS A 169 -18.41 -3.87 6.63
N ALA A 170 -18.89 -2.76 7.21
CA ALA A 170 -20.25 -2.28 7.02
C ALA A 170 -20.55 -1.90 5.56
N LEU A 171 -19.51 -1.55 4.78
CA LEU A 171 -19.58 -1.27 3.35
C LEU A 171 -19.32 -2.52 2.48
N GLY A 172 -19.16 -3.70 3.09
CA GLY A 172 -18.80 -4.94 2.36
C GLY A 172 -17.35 -4.99 1.88
N ILE A 173 -16.47 -4.11 2.40
CA ILE A 173 -15.07 -4.02 2.02
C ILE A 173 -14.23 -4.82 3.03
N SER A 174 -13.43 -5.76 2.53
CA SER A 174 -12.49 -6.52 3.38
C SER A 174 -11.20 -5.72 3.61
N LEU A 175 -10.57 -5.90 4.77
CA LEU A 175 -9.32 -5.24 5.13
C LEU A 175 -8.28 -6.27 5.56
N THR A 176 -7.15 -6.29 4.86
CA THR A 176 -5.94 -7.04 5.20
C THR A 176 -4.85 -6.09 5.66
N VAL A 177 -4.35 -6.26 6.88
CA VAL A 177 -3.17 -5.53 7.38
C VAL A 177 -1.95 -6.43 7.29
N VAL A 178 -0.97 -6.03 6.48
CA VAL A 178 0.30 -6.74 6.28
C VAL A 178 1.40 -6.01 7.03
N GLY A 179 2.20 -6.73 7.80
CA GLY A 179 3.40 -6.16 8.42
C GLY A 179 4.17 -7.16 9.27
N PRO A 180 5.34 -6.77 9.81
CA PRO A 180 6.15 -7.64 10.66
C PRO A 180 5.41 -8.05 11.93
N GLN A 181 5.83 -9.17 12.51
CA GLN A 181 5.21 -9.78 13.69
C GLN A 181 5.16 -8.81 14.88
N SER A 182 6.16 -7.95 15.00
CA SER A 182 6.26 -6.94 16.07
C SER A 182 5.13 -5.90 16.06
N LEU A 183 4.41 -5.74 14.95
CA LEU A 183 3.31 -4.76 14.83
C LEU A 183 1.95 -5.32 15.22
N LYS A 184 1.90 -6.57 15.68
CA LYS A 184 0.65 -7.29 15.90
C LYS A 184 0.39 -7.58 17.37
N THR A 185 -0.79 -7.19 17.80
CA THR A 185 -1.38 -7.56 19.08
C THR A 185 -2.85 -7.88 18.83
N PRO A 186 -3.37 -9.10 19.10
CA PRO A 186 -2.66 -10.34 19.45
C PRO A 186 -2.05 -11.07 18.25
N VAL A 187 -1.14 -12.00 18.54
CA VAL A 187 -0.36 -12.81 17.57
C VAL A 187 -1.27 -13.49 16.56
N THR A 188 -1.18 -13.09 15.30
CA THR A 188 -1.90 -13.76 14.20
C THR A 188 -1.12 -14.99 13.74
N PRO A 189 -1.77 -16.15 13.52
CA PRO A 189 -1.10 -17.35 13.00
C PRO A 189 -0.79 -17.27 11.49
N ALA A 190 -1.43 -16.36 10.76
CA ALA A 190 -1.29 -16.23 9.31
C ALA A 190 0.04 -15.56 8.93
N GLN A 191 0.98 -16.39 8.48
CA GLN A 191 2.29 -15.97 7.98
C GLN A 191 2.33 -16.04 6.45
N ALA A 192 2.91 -15.02 5.84
CA ALA A 192 3.23 -14.97 4.42
C ALA A 192 4.73 -15.26 4.26
N PHE A 193 5.06 -16.32 3.53
CA PHE A 193 6.43 -16.73 3.27
C PHE A 193 6.72 -16.62 1.77
N PRO A 194 7.41 -15.55 1.33
CA PRO A 194 7.99 -15.50 0.00
C PRO A 194 8.93 -16.71 -0.22
N GLU A 195 9.34 -17.01 -1.46
CA GLU A 195 10.36 -18.07 -1.67
C GLU A 195 11.79 -17.56 -1.49
N GLN A 196 12.06 -16.32 -1.94
CA GLN A 196 13.41 -15.77 -2.08
C GLN A 196 13.58 -14.39 -1.41
N TRP A 197 12.54 -13.85 -0.76
CA TRP A 197 12.54 -12.52 -0.12
C TRP A 197 12.94 -11.37 -1.06
N THR A 198 12.64 -11.53 -2.35
CA THR A 198 12.70 -10.47 -3.36
C THR A 198 11.36 -9.73 -3.46
N PRO A 199 11.31 -8.50 -4.00
CA PRO A 199 10.06 -7.80 -4.24
C PRO A 199 9.05 -8.63 -5.03
N GLN A 200 9.52 -9.37 -6.04
CA GLN A 200 8.70 -10.22 -6.90
C GLN A 200 8.12 -11.41 -6.12
N SER A 201 8.95 -12.12 -5.36
CA SER A 201 8.48 -13.28 -4.57
C SER A 201 7.51 -12.85 -3.46
N ALA A 202 7.74 -11.69 -2.84
CA ALA A 202 6.83 -11.13 -1.83
C ALA A 202 5.52 -10.66 -2.45
N ALA A 203 5.55 -9.97 -3.60
CA ALA A 203 4.35 -9.60 -4.34
C ALA A 203 3.54 -10.83 -4.74
N GLN A 204 4.19 -11.88 -5.25
CA GLN A 204 3.54 -13.13 -5.63
C GLN A 204 2.83 -13.78 -4.44
N GLU A 205 3.49 -13.88 -3.28
CA GLU A 205 2.86 -14.45 -2.08
C GLU A 205 1.68 -13.60 -1.60
N LEU A 206 1.82 -12.28 -1.56
CA LEU A 206 0.72 -11.39 -1.15
C LEU A 206 -0.47 -11.45 -2.09
N LEU A 207 -0.24 -11.46 -3.41
CA LEU A 207 -1.30 -11.58 -4.41
C LEU A 207 -1.98 -12.96 -4.37
N ARG A 208 -1.21 -14.02 -4.12
CA ARG A 208 -1.76 -15.39 -3.92
C ARG A 208 -2.67 -15.45 -2.68
N ARG A 209 -2.33 -14.72 -1.63
CA ARG A 209 -3.08 -14.67 -0.37
C ARG A 209 -4.24 -13.67 -0.38
N TRP A 210 -4.18 -12.68 -1.27
CA TRP A 210 -5.19 -11.63 -1.39
C TRP A 210 -6.64 -12.14 -1.36
N PRO A 211 -7.03 -13.18 -2.14
CA PRO A 211 -8.43 -13.64 -2.17
C PRO A 211 -8.93 -14.22 -0.84
N ALA A 212 -8.03 -14.65 0.06
CA ALA A 212 -8.39 -15.19 1.36
C ALA A 212 -8.89 -14.11 2.33
N ALA A 213 -8.63 -12.82 2.04
CA ALA A 213 -9.06 -11.68 2.84
C ALA A 213 -8.73 -11.82 4.34
N GLU A 214 -7.53 -12.36 4.64
CA GLU A 214 -7.08 -12.54 6.01
C GLU A 214 -6.98 -11.18 6.70
N PRO A 215 -7.56 -11.01 7.90
CA PRO A 215 -7.59 -9.70 8.54
C PRO A 215 -6.19 -9.14 8.80
N GLU A 216 -5.22 -10.03 9.01
CA GLU A 216 -3.85 -9.72 9.38
C GLU A 216 -2.92 -10.74 8.69
N LEU A 217 -1.88 -10.28 7.99
CA LEU A 217 -0.83 -11.11 7.36
C LEU A 217 0.56 -10.75 7.88
N VAL A 218 1.31 -11.73 8.39
CA VAL A 218 2.68 -11.46 8.86
C VAL A 218 3.63 -11.60 7.69
N LEU A 219 4.29 -10.51 7.31
CA LEU A 219 5.38 -10.51 6.34
C LEU A 219 6.65 -10.03 7.06
N GLU A 220 7.42 -10.99 7.57
CA GLU A 220 8.68 -10.71 8.27
C GLU A 220 9.81 -10.65 7.24
N THR A 221 10.48 -9.49 7.15
CA THR A 221 11.68 -9.34 6.31
C THR A 221 12.91 -9.13 7.18
N LEU A 222 13.95 -9.92 6.92
CA LEU A 222 15.24 -9.82 7.58
C LEU A 222 16.07 -8.63 7.03
N ASP A 223 15.81 -8.24 5.78
CA ASP A 223 16.45 -7.11 5.11
C ASP A 223 15.40 -6.24 4.41
N LEU A 224 15.19 -5.03 4.94
CA LEU A 224 14.23 -4.09 4.39
C LEU A 224 14.66 -3.56 3.00
N SER A 225 15.96 -3.48 2.74
CA SER A 225 16.48 -3.00 1.46
C SER A 225 16.20 -3.97 0.30
N GLY A 226 16.00 -5.25 0.61
CA GLY A 226 15.60 -6.27 -0.36
C GLY A 226 14.20 -6.03 -0.95
N LEU A 227 13.23 -5.60 -0.13
CA LEU A 227 11.86 -5.34 -0.58
C LEU A 227 11.60 -3.88 -0.95
N TRP A 228 12.34 -2.95 -0.34
CA TRP A 228 12.26 -1.50 -0.57
C TRP A 228 13.67 -0.94 -0.85
N PRO A 229 14.22 -1.15 -2.07
CA PRO A 229 15.57 -0.72 -2.39
C PRO A 229 15.70 0.80 -2.36
N LEU A 230 16.83 1.29 -1.83
CA LEU A 230 17.19 2.70 -1.89
C LEU A 230 17.43 3.11 -3.36
N PRO A 231 17.04 4.32 -3.77
CA PRO A 231 17.46 4.84 -5.07
C PRO A 231 19.00 4.86 -5.15
N PRO A 232 19.59 4.55 -6.32
CA PRO A 232 21.02 4.69 -6.51
C PRO A 232 21.44 6.15 -6.26
N ARG A 233 22.62 6.33 -5.65
CA ARG A 233 23.25 7.64 -5.41
C ARG A 233 23.63 8.33 -6.71
#